data_AF-A0A091I1S2-F1
#
_entry.id   AF-A0A091I1S2-F1
#
_cell.length_a   1.000
_cell.length_b   1.000
_cell.length_c   1.000
_cell.angle_alpha   90.00
_cell.angle_beta   90.00
_cell.angle_gamma   90.00
#
_symmetry.space_group_name_H-M   'P 1'
#
loop_
_entity.id
_entity.type
_entity.pdbx_description
1 polymer ?
#
loop_
_entity_poly.entity_id
_entity_poly.type
_entity_poly.pdbx_seq_one_letter_code
_entity_poly.pdbx_strand_id
1 'polypeptide(L)'
;QIQVKLMASMFQHMVPSINVHRVNLNSIKRCLLITYGPETQLLEFRHYSVKVVPVGVSKGLKKLLQEKFPNMSRLEDISELL
;
A
#
# COMPACT_ATOMS: atom_id res chain seq x y z
N GLN A 1 -5.74 4.56 -31.42
CA GLN A 1 -5.89 5.14 -30.06
C GLN A 1 -7.21 4.78 -29.35
N ILE A 2 -8.33 4.58 -30.07
CA ILE A 2 -9.62 4.11 -29.46
C ILE A 2 -9.48 2.77 -28.71
N GLN A 3 -8.64 1.87 -29.22
CA GLN A 3 -8.45 0.52 -28.66
C GLN A 3 -7.87 0.56 -27.24
N VAL A 4 -6.90 1.43 -26.96
CA VAL A 4 -6.30 1.57 -25.62
C VAL A 4 -7.33 2.06 -24.60
N LYS A 5 -8.21 3.00 -24.99
CA LYS A 5 -9.28 3.49 -24.12
C LYS A 5 -10.31 2.41 -23.81
N LEU A 6 -10.67 1.59 -24.79
CA LEU A 6 -11.56 0.45 -24.60
C LEU A 6 -10.93 -0.59 -23.67
N MET A 7 -9.66 -0.93 -23.88
CA MET A 7 -8.91 -1.86 -23.03
C MET A 7 -8.80 -1.35 -21.59
N ALA A 8 -8.48 -0.07 -21.40
CA ALA A 8 -8.44 0.54 -20.07
C ALA A 8 -9.79 0.43 -19.36
N SER A 9 -10.89 0.70 -20.07
CA SER A 9 -12.24 0.53 -19.53
C SER A 9 -12.53 -0.93 -19.19
N MET A 10 -12.18 -1.90 -20.05
CA MET A 10 -12.35 -3.32 -19.74
C MET A 10 -11.63 -3.69 -18.44
N PHE A 11 -10.34 -3.37 -18.31
CA PHE A 11 -9.57 -3.73 -17.12
C PHE A 11 -10.06 -3.01 -15.86
N GLN A 12 -10.49 -1.75 -15.96
CA GLN A 12 -11.08 -1.02 -14.84
C GLN A 12 -12.37 -1.65 -14.34
N HIS A 13 -13.20 -2.19 -15.24
CA HIS A 13 -14.47 -2.82 -14.89
C HIS A 13 -14.35 -4.32 -14.56
N MET A 14 -13.22 -4.96 -14.85
CA MET A 14 -12.92 -6.34 -14.40
C MET A 14 -12.66 -6.45 -12.89
N VAL A 15 -12.34 -5.33 -12.24
CA VAL A 15 -12.14 -5.25 -10.79
C VAL A 15 -13.22 -4.38 -10.15
N PRO A 16 -13.50 -4.56 -8.85
CA PRO A 16 -14.43 -3.68 -8.15
C PRO A 16 -14.01 -2.21 -8.28
N SER A 17 -14.97 -1.33 -8.53
CA SER A 17 -14.69 0.10 -8.62
C SER A 17 -14.09 0.63 -7.31
N ILE A 18 -12.96 1.33 -7.39
CA ILE A 18 -12.28 1.87 -6.21
C ILE A 18 -12.58 3.37 -6.11
N ASN A 19 -13.24 3.79 -5.04
CA ASN A 19 -13.39 5.20 -4.70
C ASN A 19 -12.33 5.59 -3.65
N VAL A 20 -11.38 6.44 -4.04
CA VAL A 20 -10.22 6.83 -3.21
C VAL A 20 -10.65 7.52 -1.90
N HIS A 21 -11.80 8.18 -1.87
CA HIS A 21 -12.29 8.86 -0.66
C HIS A 21 -13.00 7.95 0.33
N ARG A 22 -13.49 6.79 -0.12
CA ARG A 22 -14.27 5.85 0.71
C ARG A 22 -13.53 4.54 1.01
N VAL A 23 -12.55 4.19 0.19
CA VAL A 23 -11.85 2.90 0.30
C VAL A 23 -10.97 2.89 1.55
N ASN A 24 -11.02 1.78 2.29
CA ASN A 24 -10.10 1.57 3.39
C ASN A 24 -8.70 1.25 2.83
N LEU A 25 -7.76 2.18 2.97
CA LEU A 25 -6.38 1.97 2.50
C LEU A 25 -5.71 0.74 3.15
N ASN A 26 -6.11 0.37 4.37
CA ASN A 26 -5.57 -0.82 5.03
C ASN A 26 -6.02 -2.14 4.37
N SER A 27 -7.14 -2.16 3.64
CA SER A 27 -7.57 -3.36 2.90
C SER A 27 -6.88 -3.50 1.54
N ILE A 28 -6.28 -2.43 1.01
CA ILE A 28 -5.54 -2.49 -0.26
C ILE A 28 -4.14 -3.04 0.01
N LYS A 29 -3.93 -4.31 -0.35
CA LYS A 29 -2.64 -5.00 -0.16
C LYS A 29 -1.85 -5.17 -1.45
N ARG A 30 -2.48 -5.01 -2.61
CA ARG A 30 -1.86 -5.28 -3.91
C ARG A 30 -2.36 -4.30 -4.96
N CYS A 31 -1.53 -4.04 -5.97
CA CYS A 31 -1.91 -3.28 -7.16
C CYS A 31 -1.41 -3.98 -8.42
N LEU A 32 -2.15 -3.78 -9.51
CA LEU A 32 -1.80 -4.25 -10.84
C LEU A 32 -1.49 -3.03 -11.70
N LEU A 33 -0.29 -3.00 -12.27
CA LEU A 33 0.14 -2.01 -13.26
C LEU A 33 0.11 -2.67 -14.63
N ILE A 34 -0.65 -2.09 -15.54
CA ILE A 34 -0.73 -2.52 -16.94
C ILE A 34 -0.08 -1.43 -17.78
N THR A 35 0.96 -1.79 -18.54
CA THR A 35 1.66 -0.88 -19.46
C THR A 35 1.45 -1.36 -20.88
N TYR A 36 1.19 -0.43 -21.81
CA TYR A 36 1.04 -0.73 -23.24
C TYR A 36 2.19 -0.11 -24.02
N GLY A 37 2.95 -0.94 -24.74
CA GLY A 37 4.01 -0.49 -25.64
C GLY A 37 3.42 -0.14 -27.02
N PRO A 38 3.43 1.12 -27.47
CA PRO A 38 2.86 1.49 -28.77
C PRO A 38 3.61 0.90 -29.96
N GLU A 39 4.93 0.71 -29.83
CA GLU A 39 5.79 0.13 -30.88
C GLU A 39 5.64 -1.39 -30.96
N THR A 40 5.63 -2.07 -29.82
CA THR A 40 5.56 -3.53 -29.75
C THR A 40 4.13 -4.06 -29.81
N GLN A 41 3.14 -3.21 -29.59
CA GLN A 41 1.72 -3.57 -29.47
C GLN A 41 1.43 -4.59 -28.35
N LEU A 42 2.35 -4.71 -27.37
CA LEU A 42 2.23 -5.66 -26.27
C LEU A 42 1.77 -5.00 -24.96
N LEU A 43 1.10 -5.80 -24.13
CA LEU A 43 0.74 -5.44 -22.77
C LEU A 43 1.71 -6.10 -21.78
N GLU A 44 2.22 -5.30 -20.87
CA GLU A 44 3.02 -5.76 -19.74
C GLU A 44 2.19 -5.69 -18.46
N PHE A 45 2.08 -6.83 -17.78
CA PHE A 45 1.39 -6.97 -16.50
C PHE A 45 2.39 -7.02 -15.36
N ARG A 46 2.33 -6.05 -14.45
CA ARG A 46 3.19 -5.97 -13.28
C ARG A 46 2.35 -5.92 -12.00
N HIS A 47 2.47 -6.95 -11.19
CA HIS A 47 1.71 -7.09 -9.93
C HIS A 47 2.64 -6.81 -8.75
N TYR A 48 2.22 -5.89 -7.88
CA TYR A 48 3.02 -5.47 -6.72
C TYR A 48 2.22 -5.62 -5.43
N SER A 49 2.94 -5.88 -4.34
CA SER A 49 2.42 -5.78 -2.99
C SER A 49 2.57 -4.34 -2.49
N VAL A 50 1.51 -3.81 -1.89
CA VAL A 50 1.46 -2.44 -1.35
C VAL A 50 1.57 -2.52 0.16
N LYS A 51 2.55 -1.79 0.73
CA LYS A 51 2.74 -1.67 2.16
C LYS A 51 2.50 -0.22 2.59
N VAL A 52 1.51 -0.02 3.45
CA VAL A 52 1.25 1.28 4.07
C VAL A 52 2.37 1.58 5.05
N VAL A 53 3.00 2.75 4.91
CA VAL A 53 4.05 3.22 5.82
C VAL A 53 3.59 4.58 6.37
N PRO A 54 3.56 4.76 7.70
CA PRO A 54 3.21 6.05 8.28
C PRO A 54 4.25 7.09 7.87
N VAL A 55 3.76 8.26 7.43
CA VAL A 55 4.56 9.44 7.09
C VAL A 55 4.45 10.47 8.22
N GLY A 56 5.43 11.35 8.37
CA GLY A 56 5.43 12.41 9.40
C GLY A 56 5.90 11.99 10.80
N VAL A 57 6.26 10.72 11.01
CA VAL A 57 6.93 10.26 12.23
C VAL A 57 8.45 10.28 12.06
N SER A 58 9.16 10.80 13.07
CA SER A 58 10.62 10.75 13.10
C SER A 58 11.09 9.29 13.13
N LYS A 59 12.30 9.01 12.62
CA LYS A 59 12.85 7.63 12.60
C LYS A 59 12.88 7.01 14.00
N GLY A 60 13.19 7.82 15.03
CA GLY A 60 13.18 7.38 16.43
C GLY A 60 11.78 7.01 16.91
N LEU A 61 10.79 7.89 16.69
CA LEU A 61 9.40 7.62 17.07
C LEU A 61 8.81 6.43 16.31
N LYS A 62 9.19 6.23 15.05
CA LYS A 62 8.78 5.06 14.27
C LYS A 62 9.30 3.75 14.86
N LYS A 63 10.56 3.71 15.35
CA LYS A 63 11.08 2.55 16.08
C LYS A 63 10.30 2.32 17.37
N LEU A 64 10.04 3.39 18.12
CA LEU A 64 9.27 3.32 19.36
C LEU A 64 7.85 2.78 19.16
N LEU A 65 7.17 3.17 18.07
CA LEU A 65 5.82 2.71 17.76
C LEU A 65 5.76 1.28 17.17
N GLN A 66 6.85 0.80 16.57
CA GLN A 66 6.91 -0.53 15.96
C GLN A 66 7.26 -1.62 16.96
N GLU A 67 8.05 -1.31 17.99
CA GLU A 67 8.33 -2.26 19.04
C GLU A 67 7.11 -2.37 19.97
N LYS A 68 6.77 -3.61 20.35
CA LYS A 68 5.78 -3.86 21.40
C LYS A 68 6.38 -3.43 22.72
N PHE A 69 6.29 -2.14 23.04
CA PHE A 69 6.69 -1.67 24.36
C PHE A 69 5.78 -2.33 25.41
N PRO A 70 6.37 -2.90 26.48
CA PRO A 70 5.58 -3.32 27.62
C PRO A 70 4.83 -2.12 28.20
N ASN A 71 3.73 -2.39 28.90
CA ASN A 71 2.98 -1.33 29.56
C ASN A 71 3.83 -0.70 30.68
N MET A 72 4.41 0.47 30.39
CA MET A 72 5.33 1.18 31.30
C MET A 72 4.67 1.62 32.61
N SER A 73 3.34 1.67 32.69
CA SER A 73 2.64 1.99 33.95
C SER A 73 2.80 0.90 35.02
N ARG A 74 3.30 -0.28 34.65
CA ARG A 74 3.52 -1.42 35.54
C ARG A 74 4.99 -1.59 35.93
N LEU A 75 5.88 -0.79 35.35
CA LEU A 75 7.32 -0.87 35.62
C LEU A 75 7.64 0.19 36.67
N GLU A 76 8.05 -0.24 37.87
CA GLU A 76 8.48 0.67 38.94
C GLU A 76 9.94 1.10 38.76
N ASP A 77 10.74 0.33 38.01
CA ASP A 77 12.14 0.61 37.76
C ASP A 77 12.57 0.29 36.30
N ILE A 78 13.53 1.06 35.78
CA ILE A 78 14.10 0.92 34.42
C ILE A 78 14.89 -0.38 34.30
N SER A 79 15.41 -0.89 35.42
CA SER A 79 16.09 -2.19 35.53
C SER A 79 15.23 -3.36 35.05
N GLU A 80 13.90 -3.24 35.06
CA GLU A 80 12.96 -4.26 34.58
C GLU A 80 12.87 -4.34 33.03
N LEU A 81 13.52 -3.40 32.33
CA LEU A 81 13.56 -3.32 30.87
C LEU A 81 14.88 -3.85 30.27
N LEU A 82 15.90 -4.14 31.09
CA LEU A 82 17.22 -4.66 30.71
C LEU A 82 17.28 -6.19 30.87
#